data_AF-A0A917V121-F1
#
_entry.id   AF-A0A917V121-F1
#
_cell.length_a   1.000
_cell.length_b   1.000
_cell.length_c   1.000
_cell.angle_alpha   90.00
_cell.angle_beta   90.00
_cell.angle_gamma   90.00
#
_symmetry.space_group_name_H-M   'P 1'
#
loop_
_entity.id
_entity.type
_entity.pdbx_description
1 polymer ?
#
loop_
_entity_poly.entity_id
_entity_poly.type
_entity_poly.pdbx_seq_one_letter_code
_entity_poly.pdbx_strand_id
1 'polypeptide(L)'
;MTVIKKYIIHHDSDNKEIHRLSIFSRFLGVHFTRLIDGRVLVGPNAVLSFKREGYKKGNFLWKDTLETLTFSGFWKIAGKNMYEGAKEIYRSYNKSSFVRDVQRFIPDIKTDDLVPAESGVRAQALDSNGDLLDDFAIIKNKHAIHVLNAPSPAATASIEIGDIIVNYINDY
;
A
#
# COMPACT_ATOMS: atom_id res chain seq x y z
N MET A 1 0.55 -6.19 7.43
CA MET A 1 0.71 -4.72 7.57
C MET A 1 1.79 -4.25 6.64
N THR A 2 1.50 -3.28 5.78
CA THR A 2 2.41 -2.96 4.68
C THR A 2 2.63 -1.44 4.56
N VAL A 3 3.87 -1.00 4.68
CA VAL A 3 4.29 0.40 4.44
C VAL A 3 4.46 0.60 2.95
N ILE A 4 3.81 1.63 2.42
CA ILE A 4 3.92 2.04 1.03
C ILE A 4 4.89 3.19 0.96
N LYS A 5 5.98 2.98 0.24
CA LYS A 5 6.93 4.04 -0.05
C LYS A 5 6.49 4.81 -1.29
N LYS A 6 6.62 6.13 -1.26
CA LYS A 6 6.29 6.99 -2.39
C LYS A 6 7.44 7.95 -2.66
N TYR A 7 7.61 8.32 -3.91
CA TYR A 7 8.41 9.45 -4.34
C TYR A 7 7.50 10.47 -5.01
N ILE A 8 7.90 11.74 -5.01
CA ILE A 8 7.25 12.82 -5.75
C ILE A 8 8.22 13.27 -6.83
N ILE A 9 7.70 13.46 -8.04
CA ILE A 9 8.34 14.24 -9.09
C ILE A 9 7.79 15.66 -9.00
N HIS A 10 8.69 16.62 -8.82
CA HIS A 10 8.39 18.03 -8.96
C HIS A 10 8.31 18.38 -10.44
N HIS A 11 7.16 18.91 -10.86
CA HIS A 11 7.01 19.43 -12.21
C HIS A 11 7.63 20.83 -12.25
N ASP A 12 8.94 20.91 -12.46
CA ASP A 12 9.55 22.15 -12.92
C ASP A 12 9.51 22.17 -14.45
N SER A 13 9.15 23.32 -14.99
CA SER A 13 8.94 23.63 -16.42
C SER A 13 9.88 22.88 -17.38
N ASP A 14 9.33 21.88 -18.10
CA ASP A 14 9.59 21.62 -19.53
C ASP A 14 8.89 20.32 -19.98
N ASN A 15 7.72 20.49 -20.59
CA ASN A 15 7.18 19.74 -21.73
C ASN A 15 7.26 18.19 -21.78
N LYS A 16 7.33 17.49 -20.64
CA LYS A 16 7.21 16.02 -20.62
C LYS A 16 5.75 15.62 -20.38
N GLU A 17 5.01 15.36 -21.46
CA GLU A 17 3.65 14.82 -21.37
C GLU A 17 3.68 13.44 -20.68
N ILE A 18 3.25 13.40 -19.42
CA ILE A 18 3.02 12.14 -18.71
C ILE A 18 1.62 11.66 -19.12
N HIS A 19 1.56 10.82 -20.16
CA HIS A 19 0.33 10.16 -20.56
C HIS A 19 -0.26 9.36 -19.40
N ARG A 20 -1.59 9.43 -19.26
CA ARG A 20 -2.40 8.81 -18.21
C ARG A 20 -2.33 7.28 -18.29
N LEU A 21 -1.27 6.67 -17.76
CA LEU A 21 -1.15 5.22 -17.63
C LEU A 21 -1.83 4.77 -16.34
N SER A 22 -3.14 4.54 -16.41
CA SER A 22 -3.88 3.81 -15.37
C SER A 22 -3.61 2.31 -15.52
N ILE A 23 -2.40 1.87 -15.15
CA ILE A 23 -2.10 0.43 -15.09
C ILE A 23 -2.69 -0.12 -13.79
N PHE A 24 -3.82 -0.79 -13.93
CA PHE A 24 -4.43 -1.63 -12.91
C PHE A 24 -3.48 -2.83 -12.66
N SER A 25 -2.72 -2.80 -11.57
CA SER A 25 -2.08 -4.01 -11.06
C SER A 25 -2.08 -3.98 -9.55
N ARG A 26 -2.64 -5.04 -8.95
CA ARG A 26 -2.59 -5.29 -7.51
C ARG A 26 -1.12 -5.43 -7.11
N PHE A 27 -0.58 -4.31 -6.65
CA PHE A 27 0.59 -4.16 -5.79
C PHE A 27 2.00 -4.27 -6.39
N LEU A 28 2.22 -4.71 -7.63
CA LEU A 28 3.59 -5.00 -8.11
C LEU A 28 4.08 -4.20 -9.32
N GLY A 29 3.68 -2.93 -9.44
CA GLY A 29 4.06 -2.07 -10.57
C GLY A 29 4.35 -0.63 -10.18
N VAL A 30 5.28 -0.01 -10.93
CA VAL A 30 5.43 1.45 -10.91
C VAL A 30 4.11 2.07 -11.33
N HIS A 31 3.58 2.97 -10.52
CA HIS A 31 2.37 3.71 -10.83
C HIS A 31 2.58 5.19 -10.59
N PHE A 32 1.93 6.00 -11.41
CA PHE A 32 1.98 7.44 -11.36
C PHE A 32 0.62 7.97 -10.92
N THR A 33 0.59 8.82 -9.91
CA THR A 33 -0.63 9.46 -9.41
C THR A 33 -0.42 10.96 -9.41
N ARG A 34 -1.16 11.66 -10.26
CA ARG A 34 -1.11 13.12 -10.31
C ARG A 34 -1.84 13.70 -9.10
N LEU A 35 -1.16 14.58 -8.37
CA LEU A 35 -1.71 15.33 -7.25
C LEU A 35 -2.43 16.59 -7.74
N ILE A 36 -3.27 17.16 -6.86
CA ILE A 36 -4.03 18.38 -7.12
C ILE A 36 -3.14 19.60 -7.36
N ASP A 37 -1.93 19.60 -6.80
CA ASP A 37 -0.94 20.67 -6.92
C ASP A 37 -0.01 20.50 -8.13
N GLY A 38 -0.32 19.57 -9.03
CA GLY A 38 0.45 19.32 -10.25
C GLY A 38 1.67 18.42 -10.06
N ARG A 39 2.04 18.06 -8.83
CA ARG A 39 3.10 17.07 -8.56
C ARG A 39 2.65 15.67 -8.95
N VAL A 40 3.61 14.77 -9.21
CA VAL A 40 3.29 13.37 -9.53
C VAL A 40 3.89 12.45 -8.47
N LEU A 41 3.03 11.74 -7.75
CA LEU A 41 3.44 10.64 -6.88
C LEU A 41 3.81 9.44 -7.73
N VAL A 42 5.01 8.94 -7.55
CA VAL A 42 5.48 7.69 -8.14
C VAL A 42 5.67 6.69 -7.03
N GLY A 43 4.83 5.65 -7.05
CA GLY A 43 4.97 4.54 -6.13
C GLY A 43 5.89 3.46 -6.71
N PRO A 44 6.67 2.83 -5.83
CA PRO A 44 6.68 1.39 -5.79
C PRO A 44 6.57 0.91 -4.31
N ASN A 45 6.34 -0.39 -4.19
CA ASN A 45 6.62 -1.23 -3.03
C ASN A 45 5.77 -0.97 -1.80
N ALA A 46 4.93 -1.96 -1.57
CA ALA A 46 4.35 -2.22 -0.28
C ALA A 46 5.32 -3.16 0.45
N VAL A 47 6.15 -2.66 1.37
CA VAL A 47 7.05 -3.48 2.20
C VAL A 47 6.44 -3.75 3.57
N LEU A 48 6.78 -4.88 4.20
CA LEU A 48 6.31 -5.21 5.54
C LEU A 48 6.64 -4.10 6.55
N SER A 49 5.64 -3.70 7.35
CA SER A 49 5.84 -2.78 8.49
C SER A 49 6.06 -3.56 9.78
N PHE A 50 7.05 -3.17 10.57
CA PHE A 50 7.29 -3.72 11.92
C PHE A 50 6.59 -2.93 13.03
N LYS A 51 5.68 -2.02 12.66
CA LYS A 51 4.83 -1.22 13.56
C LYS A 51 3.51 -0.88 12.89
N ARG A 52 2.39 -0.99 13.61
CA ARG A 52 1.01 -0.71 13.13
C ARG A 52 0.86 0.70 12.58
N GLU A 53 1.50 1.66 13.23
CA GLU A 53 1.54 3.08 12.84
C GLU A 53 2.96 3.50 12.41
N GLY A 54 3.62 2.62 11.65
CA GLY A 54 4.99 2.78 11.17
C GLY A 54 5.11 3.64 9.91
N TYR A 55 4.82 4.94 9.98
CA TYR A 55 4.91 5.84 8.80
C TYR A 55 6.34 6.28 8.44
N LYS A 56 7.35 5.90 9.22
CA LYS A 56 8.77 6.19 8.95
C LYS A 56 9.56 4.89 8.81
N LYS A 57 10.64 4.95 8.01
CA LYS A 57 11.56 3.82 7.87
C LYS A 57 12.20 3.47 9.20
N GLY A 58 12.25 2.18 9.52
CA GLY A 58 12.84 1.69 10.76
C GLY A 58 11.95 1.87 11.99
N ASN A 59 10.70 2.34 11.84
CA ASN A 59 9.74 2.29 12.94
C ASN A 59 9.51 0.83 13.33
N PHE A 60 9.97 0.51 14.53
CA PHE A 60 9.93 -0.83 15.08
C PHE A 60 9.14 -0.83 16.37
N LEU A 61 8.21 -1.78 16.51
CA LEU A 61 7.61 -2.08 17.78
C LEU A 61 7.70 -3.59 18.00
N TRP A 62 8.38 -3.98 19.08
CA TRP A 62 8.62 -5.38 19.42
C TRP A 62 7.33 -6.19 19.51
N LYS A 63 6.30 -5.62 20.16
CA LYS A 63 4.99 -6.25 20.33
C LYS A 63 4.32 -6.57 18.98
N ASP A 64 4.24 -5.59 18.07
CA ASP A 64 3.63 -5.77 16.75
C ASP A 64 4.42 -6.74 15.87
N THR A 65 5.75 -6.71 16.00
CA THR A 65 6.64 -7.60 15.26
C THR A 65 6.46 -9.05 15.70
N LEU A 66 6.44 -9.29 17.01
CA LEU A 66 6.17 -10.62 17.56
C LEU A 66 4.80 -11.14 17.15
N GLU A 67 3.76 -10.30 17.21
CA GLU A 67 2.41 -10.69 16.77
C GLU A 67 2.40 -11.09 15.29
N THR A 68 3.11 -10.35 14.43
CA THR A 68 3.24 -10.69 13.01
C THR A 68 4.00 -12.00 12.80
N LEU A 69 5.10 -12.21 13.52
CA LEU A 69 5.96 -13.40 13.37
C LEU A 69 5.35 -14.67 13.99
N THR A 70 4.51 -14.53 15.02
CA THR A 70 3.81 -15.67 15.66
C THR A 70 2.55 -16.08 14.90
N PHE A 71 2.06 -15.25 13.99
CA PHE A 71 0.89 -15.54 13.19
C PHE A 71 1.20 -16.55 12.06
N SER A 72 0.54 -17.70 12.08
CA SER A 72 0.81 -18.79 11.11
C SER A 72 0.49 -18.41 9.66
N GLY A 73 -0.54 -17.58 9.43
CA GLY A 73 -0.90 -17.10 8.10
C GLY A 73 0.22 -16.29 7.44
N PHE A 74 1.02 -15.55 8.22
CA PHE A 74 2.14 -14.77 7.72
C PHE A 74 3.20 -15.64 7.04
N TRP A 75 3.56 -16.77 7.66
CA TRP A 75 4.55 -17.68 7.08
C TRP A 75 4.04 -18.37 5.82
N LYS A 76 2.75 -18.68 5.76
CA LYS A 76 2.12 -19.27 4.57
C LYS A 76 2.17 -18.32 3.38
N ILE A 77 1.82 -17.04 3.55
CA ILE A 77 1.90 -16.06 2.47
C ILE A 77 3.35 -15.70 2.12
N ALA A 78 4.23 -15.61 3.12
CA ALA A 78 5.65 -15.35 2.91
C ALA A 78 6.29 -16.47 2.07
N GLY A 79 5.99 -17.73 2.37
CA GLY A 79 6.47 -18.88 1.58
C GLY A 79 5.98 -18.86 0.12
N LYS A 80 4.70 -18.51 -0.11
CA LYS A 80 4.12 -18.40 -1.46
C LYS A 80 4.75 -17.27 -2.29
N ASN A 81 5.12 -16.14 -1.67
CA ASN A 81 5.52 -14.91 -2.35
C ASN A 81 6.94 -14.42 -2.03
N MET A 82 7.82 -15.29 -1.50
CA MET A 82 9.12 -14.89 -0.96
C MET A 82 10.02 -14.19 -1.98
N TYR A 83 10.00 -14.68 -3.22
CA TYR A 83 10.80 -14.12 -4.32
C TYR A 83 10.37 -12.70 -4.69
N GLU A 84 9.07 -12.46 -4.83
CA GLU A 84 8.54 -11.12 -5.15
C GLU A 84 8.69 -10.17 -3.95
N GLY A 85 8.45 -10.63 -2.72
CA GLY A 85 8.69 -9.84 -1.52
C GLY A 85 10.15 -9.41 -1.35
N ALA A 86 11.11 -10.31 -1.64
CA ALA A 86 12.53 -9.98 -1.61
C ALA A 86 12.91 -8.91 -2.65
N LYS A 87 12.35 -8.99 -3.86
CA LYS A 87 12.53 -7.94 -4.88
C LYS A 87 11.97 -6.60 -4.44
N GLU A 88 10.79 -6.58 -3.82
CA GLU A 88 10.19 -5.34 -3.32
C GLU A 88 11.03 -4.70 -2.21
N ILE A 89 11.55 -5.50 -1.28
CA ILE A 89 12.50 -5.02 -0.26
C ILE A 89 13.73 -4.41 -0.95
N TYR A 90 14.36 -5.16 -1.86
CA TYR A 90 15.54 -4.69 -2.58
C TYR A 90 15.28 -3.36 -3.32
N ARG A 91 14.18 -3.27 -4.07
CA ARG A 91 13.75 -2.05 -4.78
C ARG A 91 13.42 -0.89 -3.82
N SER A 92 12.89 -1.19 -2.64
CA SER A 92 12.55 -0.18 -1.63
C SER A 92 13.81 0.44 -1.00
N TYR A 93 14.88 -0.34 -0.86
CA TYR A 93 16.17 0.15 -0.38
C TYR A 93 17.02 0.80 -1.48
N ASN A 94 16.99 0.27 -2.71
CA ASN A 94 17.82 0.76 -3.82
C ASN A 94 17.08 1.78 -4.71
N LYS A 95 17.32 3.08 -4.48
CA LYS A 95 16.75 4.18 -5.29
C LYS A 95 17.08 4.02 -6.78
N SER A 96 18.30 3.62 -7.12
CA SER A 96 18.72 3.47 -8.53
C SER A 96 17.99 2.32 -9.22
N SER A 97 17.72 1.22 -8.52
CA SER A 97 16.89 0.13 -9.08
C SER A 97 15.47 0.61 -9.37
N PHE A 98 14.90 1.42 -8.48
CA PHE A 98 13.58 1.98 -8.69
C PHE A 98 13.55 2.97 -9.88
N VAL A 99 14.55 3.85 -10.01
CA VAL A 99 14.67 4.76 -11.16
C VAL A 99 14.67 3.97 -12.48
N ARG A 100 15.41 2.85 -12.55
CA ARG A 100 15.42 2.01 -13.76
C ARG A 100 14.04 1.43 -14.09
N ASP A 101 13.27 1.04 -13.08
CA ASP A 101 11.92 0.53 -13.28
C ASP A 101 10.96 1.65 -13.74
N VAL A 102 11.13 2.87 -13.23
CA VAL A 102 10.40 4.08 -13.67
C VAL A 102 10.75 4.46 -15.10
N GLN A 103 12.03 4.38 -15.47
CA GLN A 103 12.55 4.69 -16.80
C GLN A 103 12.02 3.77 -17.91
N ARG A 104 11.51 2.58 -17.56
CA ARG A 104 10.79 1.71 -18.52
C ARG A 104 9.50 2.35 -19.03
N PHE A 105 8.90 3.24 -18.25
CA PHE A 105 7.67 3.95 -18.62
C PHE A 105 7.97 5.35 -19.12
N ILE A 106 8.89 6.07 -18.47
CA ILE A 106 9.27 7.44 -18.81
C ILE A 106 10.81 7.52 -18.79
N PRO A 107 11.49 7.29 -19.94
CA PRO A 107 12.96 7.19 -20.02
C PRO A 107 13.69 8.44 -19.54
N ASP A 108 13.03 9.58 -19.65
CA ASP A 108 13.55 10.90 -19.37
C ASP A 108 13.66 11.27 -17.89
N ILE A 109 13.17 10.41 -16.99
CA ILE A 109 13.25 10.61 -15.54
C ILE A 109 14.67 10.29 -15.06
N LYS A 110 15.24 11.21 -14.29
CA LYS A 110 16.52 11.08 -13.61
C LYS A 110 16.34 10.80 -12.12
N THR A 111 17.41 10.37 -11.48
CA THR A 111 17.42 10.10 -10.03
C THR A 111 17.10 11.34 -9.20
N ASP A 112 17.47 12.52 -9.68
CA ASP A 112 17.28 13.79 -8.98
C ASP A 112 15.85 14.31 -9.07
N ASP A 113 15.09 13.88 -10.09
CA ASP A 113 13.67 14.21 -10.24
C ASP A 113 12.81 13.51 -9.17
N LEU A 114 13.32 12.44 -8.53
CA LEU A 114 12.61 11.67 -7.51
C LEU A 114 12.97 12.15 -6.09
N VAL A 115 12.05 12.89 -5.48
CA VAL A 115 12.14 13.34 -4.09
C VAL A 115 11.34 12.39 -3.18
N PRO A 116 11.82 12.02 -1.97
CA PRO A 116 11.04 11.22 -1.04
C PRO A 116 9.69 11.86 -0.71
N ALA A 117 8.62 11.06 -0.71
CA ALA A 117 7.29 11.49 -0.31
C ALA A 117 6.84 10.79 0.97
N GLU A 118 5.72 11.25 1.53
CA GLU A 118 5.11 10.63 2.70
C GLU A 118 4.73 9.17 2.41
N SER A 119 4.91 8.33 3.43
CA SER A 119 4.53 6.93 3.38
C SER A 119 3.13 6.73 3.94
N GLY A 120 2.46 5.65 3.52
CA GLY A 120 1.18 5.24 4.08
C GLY A 120 1.27 3.82 4.61
N VAL A 121 0.51 3.49 5.65
CA VAL A 121 0.35 2.10 6.11
C VAL A 121 -0.98 1.57 5.62
N ARG A 122 -0.95 0.40 4.97
CA ARG A 122 -2.17 -0.36 4.66
C ARG A 122 -2.36 -1.47 5.70
N ALA A 123 -3.50 -1.40 6.38
CA ALA A 123 -4.03 -2.48 7.21
C ALA A 123 -4.88 -3.39 6.31
N GLN A 124 -4.25 -4.44 5.78
CA GLN A 124 -4.94 -5.50 5.05
C GLN A 124 -4.97 -6.76 5.91
N ALA A 125 -6.17 -7.32 6.08
CA ALA A 125 -6.36 -8.54 6.86
C ALA A 125 -5.82 -9.75 6.10
N LEU A 126 -5.26 -10.69 6.87
CA LEU A 126 -4.69 -11.95 6.43
C LEU A 126 -5.33 -13.05 7.27
N ASP A 127 -5.86 -14.08 6.64
CA ASP A 127 -6.43 -15.20 7.37
C ASP A 127 -5.35 -16.21 7.83
N SER A 128 -5.77 -17.22 8.59
CA SER A 128 -4.88 -18.29 9.08
C SER A 128 -4.39 -19.25 7.98
N ASN A 129 -4.98 -19.21 6.79
CA ASN A 129 -4.56 -19.96 5.61
C ASN A 129 -3.49 -19.21 4.79
N GLY A 130 -3.23 -17.95 5.14
CA GLY A 130 -2.28 -17.10 4.44
C GLY A 130 -2.88 -16.45 3.20
N ASP A 131 -4.20 -16.32 3.15
CA ASP A 131 -4.93 -15.66 2.09
C ASP A 131 -5.34 -14.25 2.55
N LEU A 132 -5.07 -13.26 1.71
CA LEU A 132 -5.42 -11.87 1.98
C LEU A 132 -6.91 -11.68 1.75
N LEU A 133 -7.57 -10.98 2.67
CA LEU A 133 -8.95 -10.60 2.46
C LEU A 133 -8.99 -9.47 1.42
N ASP A 134 -9.65 -9.75 0.30
CA ASP A 134 -9.73 -8.86 -0.86
C ASP A 134 -10.87 -7.83 -0.75
N ASP A 135 -11.86 -8.10 0.09
CA ASP A 135 -13.09 -7.30 0.23
C ASP A 135 -13.31 -6.84 1.68
N PHE A 136 -14.37 -6.06 1.92
CA PHE A 136 -14.76 -5.59 3.24
C PHE A 136 -15.05 -6.76 4.18
N ALA A 137 -14.46 -6.71 5.37
CA ALA A 137 -14.77 -7.65 6.44
C ALA A 137 -15.40 -6.87 7.59
N ILE A 138 -16.72 -7.03 7.76
CA ILE A 138 -17.49 -6.36 8.81
C ILE A 138 -18.10 -7.42 9.71
N ILE A 139 -17.87 -7.31 11.02
CA ILE A 139 -18.44 -8.22 12.02
C ILE A 139 -19.36 -7.44 12.95
N LYS A 140 -20.61 -7.91 13.07
CA LYS A 140 -21.61 -7.41 14.01
C LYS A 140 -21.59 -8.26 15.29
N ASN A 141 -21.43 -7.60 16.43
CA ASN A 141 -21.59 -8.15 17.78
C ASN A 141 -22.78 -7.47 18.47
N LYS A 142 -23.22 -8.00 19.62
CA LYS A 142 -24.38 -7.47 20.38
C LYS A 142 -24.29 -5.98 20.74
N HIS A 143 -23.08 -5.42 20.84
CA HIS A 143 -22.86 -4.04 21.26
C HIS A 143 -21.87 -3.27 20.37
N ALA A 144 -21.40 -3.85 19.28
CA ALA A 144 -20.38 -3.25 18.44
C ALA A 144 -20.43 -3.78 17.00
N ILE A 145 -20.11 -2.90 16.05
CA ILE A 145 -19.87 -3.27 14.65
C ILE A 145 -18.38 -2.99 14.38
N HIS A 146 -17.66 -3.99 13.89
CA HIS A 146 -16.23 -3.90 13.63
C HIS A 146 -15.97 -3.96 12.12
N VAL A 147 -15.37 -2.92 11.57
CA VAL A 147 -14.82 -2.94 10.20
C VAL A 147 -13.37 -3.41 10.29
N LEU A 148 -13.14 -4.70 10.04
CA LEU A 148 -11.86 -5.37 10.23
C LEU A 148 -10.94 -5.28 9.00
N ASN A 149 -11.54 -5.27 7.81
CA ASN A 149 -10.80 -5.12 6.55
C ASN A 149 -11.53 -4.11 5.69
N ALA A 150 -10.82 -3.07 5.28
CA ALA A 150 -11.28 -2.12 4.29
C ALA A 150 -10.14 -1.85 3.30
N PRO A 151 -9.86 -2.80 2.39
CA PRO A 151 -8.77 -2.66 1.45
C PRO A 151 -9.12 -1.60 0.39
N SER A 152 -8.13 -1.20 -0.39
CA SER A 152 -8.32 -0.17 -1.42
C SER A 152 -9.32 -0.66 -2.48
N PRO A 153 -10.28 0.19 -2.93
CA PRO A 153 -10.41 1.62 -2.62
C PRO A 153 -11.46 1.95 -1.52
N ALA A 154 -11.13 1.72 -0.24
CA ALA A 154 -12.02 2.04 0.89
C ALA A 154 -12.53 3.49 0.93
N ALA A 155 -11.70 4.47 0.56
CA ALA A 155 -12.14 5.87 0.53
C ALA A 155 -13.26 6.11 -0.49
N THR A 156 -13.18 5.46 -1.66
CA THR A 156 -14.20 5.55 -2.72
C THR A 156 -15.47 4.84 -2.32
N ALA A 157 -15.36 3.70 -1.61
CA ALA A 157 -16.51 2.93 -1.13
C ALA A 157 -17.05 3.39 0.23
N SER A 158 -16.59 4.53 0.75
CA SER A 158 -16.90 4.95 2.12
C SER A 158 -18.39 5.17 2.38
N ILE A 159 -19.14 5.67 1.39
CA ILE A 159 -20.59 5.86 1.48
C ILE A 159 -21.30 4.51 1.57
N GLU A 160 -20.95 3.56 0.68
CA GLU A 160 -21.53 2.20 0.68
C GLU A 160 -21.22 1.45 1.98
N ILE A 161 -19.99 1.56 2.49
CA ILE A 161 -19.63 1.01 3.81
C ILE A 161 -20.52 1.64 4.90
N GLY A 162 -20.78 2.94 4.81
CA GLY A 162 -21.68 3.65 5.71
C GLY A 162 -23.10 3.07 5.68
N ASP A 163 -23.65 2.86 4.49
CA ASP A 163 -24.99 2.30 4.30
C ASP A 163 -25.10 0.87 4.86
N ILE A 164 -24.08 0.04 4.66
CA ILE A 164 -24.00 -1.30 5.27
C ILE A 164 -24.03 -1.22 6.80
N ILE A 165 -23.27 -0.29 7.39
CA ILE A 165 -23.23 -0.11 8.85
C ILE A 165 -24.58 0.36 9.37
N VAL A 166 -25.26 1.30 8.69
CA VAL A 166 -26.59 1.78 9.08
C VAL A 166 -27.60 0.65 9.05
N ASN A 167 -27.59 -0.21 8.02
CA ASN A 167 -28.47 -1.37 7.94
C ASN A 167 -28.26 -2.33 9.13
N TYR A 168 -27.02 -2.58 9.54
CA TYR A 168 -26.74 -3.39 10.73
C TYR A 168 -27.27 -2.80 12.03
N ILE A 169 -27.40 -1.47 12.14
CA ILE A 169 -28.00 -0.80 13.31
C ILE A 169 -29.52 -0.97 13.30
N ASN A 170 -30.16 -0.87 12.14
CA ASN A 170 -31.61 -0.94 12.01
C ASN A 170 -32.20 -2.34 12.25
N ASP A 171 -31.37 -3.39 12.21
CA ASP A 171 -31.74 -4.77 12.57
C ASP A 171 -31.86 -5.00 14.11
N TYR A 172 -32.12 -3.95 14.90
CA TYR A 172 -32.38 -3.98 16.35
C TYR A 172 -33.82 -3.54 16.64
#